data_AF-A0A1M2VJ27-F1
#
_entry.id   AF-A0A1M2VJ27-F1
#
_cell.length_a   1.000
_cell.length_b   1.000
_cell.length_c   1.000
_cell.angle_alpha   90.00
_cell.angle_beta   90.00
_cell.angle_gamma   90.00
#
_symmetry.space_group_name_H-M   'P 1'
#
loop_
_entity.id
_entity.type
_entity.pdbx_description
1 polymer ?
#
loop_
_entity_poly.entity_id
_entity_poly.type
_entity_poly.pdbx_seq_one_letter_code
_entity_poly.pdbx_strand_id
1 'polypeptide(L)'
;METCMHLTCTGMPKEKVDIALREAKQHGCRNVLALRGDPPVGKEWEAVEGGFRYGVDLVHHIRKEYGDYFDIAVAGYPQTQRLPPDEREREMGYLKAKIDAGANFIFTQMFYDVDMFIEWVQAARAAGITVPIVPGIMPVQTWNGFQKATFLAKITVPQAFLDELEPHKNNDEKVREIGTRLVADLCRRILAADIGIKGLHFYTMNLEKGCRLLLEELNLVPRVEVIKPLPWRQSLTPNRRTENIRPIFWANRTRSYLSRTENWDEYPNGRFGDSRSPAYGELDGYGIWIKQTTEDALRLWDTPTSVEEIRKLFSRFCVGDLAALPWSDSTPSSETSVIAQQLAKLNELGFLTINSQPAVDGAKSSDRIHGWGPANGYVYQKAYLEFFVSPELLDMLIPHIERDINITYYVINNRGDLRTNTHSDGPNAVTWGVFPGKEIVQPTIVEAISFMAWKDEAYELGRQWAKLYEPESPTSKLIDSIMDTYCLVNVVHNDYKKPDAIFQPFFKAGAEYAAKYGSASPPATNGTNGHAN
;
A
#
# COMPACT_ATOMS: atom_id res chain seq x y z
N MET A 1 5.79 -5.01 5.02
CA MET A 1 6.64 -6.10 4.51
C MET A 1 7.74 -6.31 5.52
N GLU A 2 8.26 -7.52 5.63
CA GLU A 2 9.51 -7.70 6.38
C GLU A 2 10.62 -6.91 5.66
N THR A 3 11.47 -6.22 6.41
CA THR A 3 12.44 -5.27 5.85
C THR A 3 13.81 -5.50 6.47
N CYS A 4 14.86 -5.38 5.67
CA CYS A 4 16.25 -5.38 6.12
C CYS A 4 16.87 -4.01 5.84
N MET A 5 17.21 -3.29 6.91
CA MET A 5 17.82 -1.96 6.80
C MET A 5 19.33 -2.12 6.53
N HIS A 6 19.81 -1.57 5.42
CA HIS A 6 21.25 -1.49 5.17
C HIS A 6 21.86 -0.39 6.04
N LEU A 7 22.95 -0.70 6.73
CA LEU A 7 23.64 0.25 7.60
C LEU A 7 25.15 0.18 7.35
N THR A 8 25.72 1.29 6.89
CA THR A 8 27.17 1.44 6.66
C THR A 8 27.82 2.20 7.80
N CYS A 9 29.12 1.98 8.01
CA CYS A 9 29.87 2.71 9.04
C CYS A 9 30.93 3.68 8.49
N THR A 10 31.21 3.66 7.19
CA THR A 10 32.07 4.66 6.52
C THR A 10 31.38 6.03 6.55
N GLY A 11 32.09 7.06 7.00
CA GLY A 11 31.55 8.43 7.09
C GLY A 11 30.51 8.65 8.20
N MET A 12 30.35 7.70 9.14
CA MET A 12 29.36 7.79 10.22
C MET A 12 30.02 7.75 11.61
N PRO A 13 29.94 8.84 12.40
CA PRO A 13 30.21 8.81 13.83
C PRO A 13 29.28 7.82 14.54
N LYS A 14 29.74 7.27 15.66
CA LYS A 14 29.00 6.28 16.47
C LYS A 14 27.58 6.77 16.81
N GLU A 15 27.43 8.05 17.12
CA GLU A 15 26.15 8.65 17.54
C GLU A 15 25.09 8.55 16.44
N LYS A 16 25.49 8.70 15.16
CA LYS A 16 24.55 8.57 14.04
C LYS A 16 24.09 7.12 13.85
N VAL A 17 25.00 6.16 14.06
CA VAL A 17 24.67 4.73 14.06
C VAL A 17 23.71 4.41 15.20
N ASP A 18 23.93 4.97 16.39
CA ASP A 18 23.04 4.79 17.55
C ASP A 18 21.64 5.36 17.33
N ILE A 19 21.53 6.54 16.70
CA ILE A 19 20.25 7.13 16.28
C ILE A 19 19.53 6.20 15.32
N ALA A 20 20.20 5.77 14.24
CA ALA A 20 19.59 4.92 13.22
C ALA A 20 19.08 3.58 13.78
N LEU A 21 19.87 2.92 14.65
CA LEU A 21 19.48 1.65 15.27
C LEU A 21 18.31 1.82 16.25
N ARG A 22 18.31 2.90 17.04
CA ARG A 22 17.23 3.21 17.98
C ARG A 22 15.91 3.47 17.25
N GLU A 23 15.94 4.27 16.19
CA GLU A 23 14.77 4.56 15.36
C GLU A 23 14.28 3.30 14.63
N ALA A 24 15.20 2.48 14.09
CA ALA A 24 14.85 1.21 13.46
C ALA A 24 14.10 0.28 14.43
N LYS A 25 14.59 0.13 15.66
CA LYS A 25 13.93 -0.64 16.72
C LYS A 25 12.57 -0.06 17.11
N GLN A 26 12.48 1.26 17.26
CA GLN A 26 11.23 1.95 17.61
C GLN A 26 10.13 1.69 16.56
N HIS A 27 10.49 1.64 15.28
CA HIS A 27 9.56 1.35 14.18
C HIS A 27 9.41 -0.16 13.89
N GLY A 28 10.01 -1.02 14.72
CA GLY A 28 9.84 -2.47 14.67
C GLY A 28 10.66 -3.19 13.61
N CYS A 29 11.67 -2.54 13.02
CA CYS A 29 12.63 -3.20 12.14
C CYS A 29 13.40 -4.27 12.92
N ARG A 30 13.51 -5.48 12.35
CA ARG A 30 14.18 -6.62 12.98
C ARG A 30 15.44 -7.06 12.27
N ASN A 31 15.71 -6.57 11.05
CA ASN A 31 16.85 -7.04 10.27
C ASN A 31 17.75 -5.87 9.86
N VAL A 32 19.05 -6.03 10.05
CA VAL A 32 20.06 -5.05 9.66
C VAL A 32 21.12 -5.72 8.81
N LEU A 33 21.45 -5.16 7.64
CA LEU A 33 22.62 -5.56 6.87
C LEU A 33 23.78 -4.65 7.27
N ALA A 34 24.70 -5.19 8.07
CA ALA A 34 25.87 -4.49 8.58
C ALA A 34 26.98 -4.45 7.51
N LEU A 35 27.31 -3.24 7.05
CA LEU A 35 28.26 -3.00 5.97
C LEU A 35 29.36 -2.05 6.43
N ARG A 36 30.55 -2.18 5.85
CA ARG A 36 31.58 -1.14 5.99
C ARG A 36 31.15 0.13 5.24
N GLY A 37 30.75 -0.04 3.98
CA GLY A 37 30.61 1.06 3.02
C GLY A 37 31.89 1.26 2.21
N ASP A 38 31.72 1.88 1.05
CA ASP A 38 32.79 2.28 0.15
C ASP A 38 33.22 3.72 0.44
N PRO A 39 34.48 4.10 0.16
CA PRO A 39 34.91 5.48 0.28
C PRO A 39 34.13 6.40 -0.68
N PRO A 40 34.03 7.71 -0.37
CA PRO A 40 33.53 8.69 -1.33
C PRO A 40 34.30 8.62 -2.66
N VAL A 41 33.61 8.90 -3.76
CA VAL A 41 34.20 8.85 -5.11
C VAL A 41 35.46 9.72 -5.17
N GLY A 42 36.57 9.12 -5.62
CA GLY A 42 37.86 9.81 -5.77
C GLY A 42 38.68 9.95 -4.49
N LYS A 43 38.28 9.31 -3.38
CA LYS A 43 39.04 9.28 -2.12
C LYS A 43 39.44 7.86 -1.74
N GLU A 44 40.56 7.75 -1.04
CA GLU A 44 40.93 6.53 -0.32
C GLU A 44 40.03 6.36 0.92
N TRP A 45 39.91 5.13 1.38
CA TRP A 45 39.12 4.84 2.57
C TRP A 45 39.83 5.29 3.84
N GLU A 46 39.13 6.07 4.67
CA GLU A 46 39.60 6.52 5.98
C GLU A 46 38.52 6.31 7.05
N ALA A 47 38.94 5.92 8.26
CA ALA A 47 38.04 5.81 9.40
C ALA A 47 37.69 7.21 9.92
N VAL A 48 36.42 7.43 10.25
CA VAL A 48 36.01 8.65 10.98
C VAL A 48 36.50 8.54 12.43
N GLU A 49 37.01 9.63 12.99
CA GLU A 49 37.40 9.69 14.39
C GLU A 49 36.24 9.30 15.31
N GLY A 50 36.46 8.35 16.22
CA GLY A 50 35.40 7.79 17.07
C GLY A 50 34.36 6.90 16.36
N GLY A 51 34.53 6.67 15.06
CA GLY A 51 33.68 5.79 14.24
C GLY A 51 34.18 4.34 14.19
N PHE A 52 33.52 3.53 13.35
CA PHE A 52 33.89 2.13 13.16
C PHE A 52 34.84 1.97 11.97
N ARG A 53 35.75 0.99 12.03
CA ARG A 53 36.75 0.75 10.98
C ARG A 53 36.31 -0.32 9.99
N TYR A 54 35.65 -1.36 10.49
CA TYR A 54 35.24 -2.51 9.71
C TYR A 54 33.77 -2.85 9.95
N GLY A 55 33.18 -3.59 9.02
CA GLY A 55 31.80 -4.07 9.18
C GLY A 55 31.62 -4.97 10.42
N VAL A 56 32.66 -5.68 10.85
CA VAL A 56 32.62 -6.51 12.07
C VAL A 56 32.44 -5.67 13.35
N ASP A 57 32.97 -4.45 13.37
CA ASP A 57 32.82 -3.56 14.53
C ASP A 57 31.34 -3.17 14.70
N LEU A 58 30.62 -2.99 13.59
CA LEU A 58 29.18 -2.73 13.61
C LEU A 58 28.38 -3.95 14.11
N VAL A 59 28.79 -5.17 13.76
CA VAL A 59 28.16 -6.40 14.28
C VAL A 59 28.34 -6.47 15.80
N HIS A 60 29.57 -6.28 16.30
CA HIS A 60 29.84 -6.26 17.74
C HIS A 60 29.03 -5.17 18.45
N HIS A 61 28.96 -3.98 17.87
CA HIS A 61 28.22 -2.85 18.42
C HIS A 61 26.73 -3.15 18.55
N ILE A 62 26.10 -3.66 17.48
CA ILE A 62 24.67 -4.02 17.50
C ILE A 62 24.41 -5.11 18.54
N ARG A 63 25.26 -6.15 18.60
CA ARG A 63 25.11 -7.23 19.59
C ARG A 63 25.25 -6.74 21.02
N LYS A 64 26.22 -5.86 21.28
CA LYS A 64 26.45 -5.28 22.61
C LYS A 64 25.25 -4.45 23.08
N GLU A 65 24.72 -3.57 22.23
CA GLU A 65 23.69 -2.61 22.64
C GLU A 65 22.25 -3.18 22.56
N TYR A 66 22.01 -4.14 21.66
CA TYR A 66 20.66 -4.66 21.37
C TYR A 66 20.49 -6.16 21.57
N GLY A 67 21.55 -6.90 21.93
CA GLY A 67 21.50 -8.36 22.11
C GLY A 67 20.97 -9.05 20.86
N ASP A 68 19.96 -9.90 21.05
CA ASP A 68 19.31 -10.68 19.98
C ASP A 68 18.08 -10.00 19.38
N TYR A 69 17.88 -8.70 19.63
CA TYR A 69 16.71 -7.99 19.08
C TYR A 69 16.73 -7.95 17.54
N PHE A 70 17.91 -7.71 16.95
CA PHE A 70 18.13 -7.64 15.50
C PHE A 70 18.75 -8.94 14.96
N ASP A 71 18.20 -9.45 13.87
CA ASP A 71 18.91 -10.36 12.98
C ASP A 71 19.88 -9.55 12.11
N ILE A 72 21.15 -9.95 12.11
CA ILE A 72 22.23 -9.22 11.44
C ILE A 72 22.67 -9.99 10.21
N ALA A 73 22.51 -9.38 9.04
CA ALA A 73 23.10 -9.85 7.80
C ALA A 73 24.49 -9.23 7.59
N VAL A 74 25.36 -9.92 6.87
CA VAL A 74 26.64 -9.36 6.38
C VAL A 74 26.84 -9.68 4.90
N ALA A 75 27.66 -8.87 4.22
CA ALA A 75 28.01 -9.10 2.82
C ALA A 75 29.08 -10.19 2.65
N GLY A 76 28.86 -11.09 1.69
CA GLY A 76 29.82 -12.07 1.19
C GLY A 76 30.18 -11.83 -0.27
N TYR A 77 31.37 -12.22 -0.69
CA TYR A 77 31.90 -11.91 -2.03
C TYR A 77 32.42 -13.17 -2.72
N PRO A 78 31.58 -13.88 -3.50
CA PRO A 78 31.97 -15.15 -4.13
C PRO A 78 33.21 -15.06 -5.04
N GLN A 79 33.42 -13.89 -5.67
CA GLN A 79 34.58 -13.64 -6.54
C GLN A 79 35.93 -13.81 -5.82
N THR A 80 35.97 -13.69 -4.49
CA THR A 80 37.21 -13.91 -3.71
C THR A 80 37.73 -15.34 -3.81
N GLN A 81 36.89 -16.29 -4.23
CA GLN A 81 37.30 -17.67 -4.51
C GLN A 81 38.34 -17.78 -5.63
N ARG A 82 38.43 -16.75 -6.50
CA ARG A 82 39.39 -16.69 -7.60
C ARG A 82 40.67 -15.88 -7.26
N LEU A 83 40.80 -15.39 -6.03
CA LEU A 83 42.02 -14.73 -5.55
C LEU A 83 43.17 -15.74 -5.33
N PRO A 84 44.43 -15.26 -5.27
CA PRO A 84 45.56 -16.09 -4.83
C PRO A 84 45.27 -16.79 -3.48
N PRO A 85 45.81 -17.99 -3.24
CA PRO A 85 45.48 -18.80 -2.06
C PRO A 85 45.51 -18.04 -0.72
N ASP A 86 46.58 -17.31 -0.44
CA ASP A 86 46.76 -16.58 0.84
C ASP A 86 45.71 -15.46 1.01
N GLU A 87 45.38 -14.76 -0.07
CA GLU A 87 44.38 -13.68 -0.04
C GLU A 87 42.97 -14.24 0.11
N ARG A 88 42.66 -15.33 -0.61
CA ARG A 88 41.38 -16.05 -0.50
C ARG A 88 41.16 -16.57 0.92
N GLU A 89 42.17 -17.17 1.55
CA GLU A 89 42.09 -17.65 2.92
C GLU A 89 41.84 -16.50 3.89
N ARG A 90 42.54 -15.38 3.71
CA ARG A 90 42.36 -14.16 4.51
C ARG A 90 40.95 -13.58 4.38
N GLU A 91 40.39 -13.48 3.16
CA GLU A 91 39.02 -13.01 2.94
C GLU A 91 37.99 -13.93 3.60
N MET A 92 38.19 -15.24 3.56
CA MET A 92 37.34 -16.21 4.26
C MET A 92 37.44 -16.04 5.78
N GLY A 93 38.65 -15.79 6.31
CA GLY A 93 38.87 -15.48 7.72
C GLY A 93 38.11 -14.23 8.18
N TYR A 94 38.09 -13.17 7.38
CA TYR A 94 37.31 -11.96 7.68
C TYR A 94 35.80 -12.20 7.64
N LEU A 95 35.31 -13.02 6.71
CA LEU A 95 33.90 -13.40 6.70
C LEU A 95 33.56 -14.19 7.96
N LYS A 96 34.37 -15.21 8.32
CA LYS A 96 34.19 -16.02 9.53
C LYS A 96 34.18 -15.15 10.79
N ALA A 97 35.09 -14.18 10.90
CA ALA A 97 35.12 -13.25 12.03
C ALA A 97 33.82 -12.45 12.20
N LYS A 98 33.17 -12.04 11.10
CA LYS A 98 31.86 -11.36 11.16
C LYS A 98 30.74 -12.30 11.64
N ILE A 99 30.80 -13.57 11.25
CA ILE A 99 29.84 -14.57 11.71
C ILE A 99 30.04 -14.85 13.20
N ASP A 100 31.29 -15.02 13.63
CA ASP A 100 31.65 -15.25 15.04
C ASP A 100 31.31 -14.06 15.93
N ALA A 101 31.34 -12.85 15.39
CA ALA A 101 30.86 -11.64 16.07
C ALA A 101 29.33 -11.63 16.29
N GLY A 102 28.59 -12.53 15.66
CA GLY A 102 27.16 -12.72 15.87
C GLY A 102 26.25 -12.42 14.67
N ALA A 103 26.76 -12.39 13.44
CA ALA A 103 25.90 -12.28 12.26
C ALA A 103 25.08 -13.57 12.01
N ASN A 104 23.83 -13.43 11.60
CA ASN A 104 22.86 -14.52 11.45
C ASN A 104 22.78 -15.09 10.04
N PHE A 105 23.13 -14.32 9.00
CA PHE A 105 23.10 -14.77 7.61
C PHE A 105 23.94 -13.89 6.69
N ILE A 106 24.17 -14.37 5.47
CA ILE A 106 25.01 -13.70 4.47
C ILE A 106 24.19 -13.38 3.22
N PHE A 107 24.23 -12.13 2.78
CA PHE A 107 23.88 -11.78 1.39
C PHE A 107 25.15 -11.73 0.56
N THR A 108 25.19 -12.42 -0.58
CA THR A 108 26.35 -12.31 -1.47
C THR A 108 26.23 -11.12 -2.41
N GLN A 109 27.36 -10.57 -2.84
CA GLN A 109 27.45 -9.77 -4.06
C GLN A 109 26.95 -10.58 -5.27
N MET A 110 26.51 -9.89 -6.33
CA MET A 110 26.13 -10.53 -7.59
C MET A 110 27.31 -11.26 -8.27
N PHE A 111 27.00 -12.28 -9.05
CA PHE A 111 27.94 -13.07 -9.84
C PHE A 111 27.23 -13.70 -11.04
N TYR A 112 28.01 -14.16 -12.03
CA TYR A 112 27.49 -14.90 -13.19
C TYR A 112 28.16 -16.27 -13.38
N ASP A 113 29.25 -16.55 -12.65
CA ASP A 113 29.90 -17.86 -12.57
C ASP A 113 29.31 -18.68 -11.41
N VAL A 114 28.50 -19.68 -11.74
CA VAL A 114 27.85 -20.58 -10.77
C VAL A 114 28.84 -21.51 -10.09
N ASP A 115 29.83 -22.02 -10.83
CA ASP A 115 30.76 -23.01 -10.30
C ASP A 115 31.68 -22.37 -9.26
N MET A 116 32.13 -21.15 -9.52
CA MET A 116 32.80 -20.31 -8.53
C MET A 116 31.96 -20.12 -7.26
N PHE A 117 30.66 -19.83 -7.39
CA PHE A 117 29.79 -19.66 -6.24
C PHE A 117 29.63 -20.97 -5.45
N ILE A 118 29.47 -22.11 -6.12
CA ILE A 118 29.37 -23.42 -5.47
C ILE A 118 30.66 -23.72 -4.68
N GLU A 119 31.82 -23.54 -5.30
CA GLU A 119 33.12 -23.71 -4.63
C GLU A 119 33.27 -22.79 -3.42
N TRP A 120 32.86 -21.52 -3.56
CA TRP A 120 32.93 -20.54 -2.47
C TRP A 120 32.04 -20.94 -1.28
N VAL A 121 30.83 -21.45 -1.55
CA VAL A 121 29.94 -21.95 -0.49
C VAL A 121 30.56 -23.17 0.21
N GLN A 122 31.15 -24.10 -0.55
CA GLN A 122 31.85 -25.26 0.03
C GLN A 122 33.02 -24.82 0.91
N ALA A 123 33.82 -23.84 0.47
CA ALA A 123 34.90 -23.27 1.27
C ALA A 123 34.38 -22.59 2.55
N ALA A 124 33.28 -21.85 2.48
CA ALA A 124 32.64 -21.25 3.65
C ALA A 124 32.19 -22.32 4.66
N ARG A 125 31.58 -23.42 4.18
CA ARG A 125 31.20 -24.55 5.05
C ARG A 125 32.42 -25.22 5.68
N ALA A 126 33.48 -25.45 4.91
CA ALA A 126 34.74 -26.01 5.42
C ALA A 126 35.40 -25.13 6.49
N ALA A 127 35.24 -23.80 6.39
CA ALA A 127 35.66 -22.83 7.41
C ALA A 127 34.74 -22.77 8.64
N GLY A 128 33.72 -23.63 8.72
CA GLY A 128 32.78 -23.71 9.84
C GLY A 128 31.66 -22.65 9.82
N ILE A 129 31.43 -21.97 8.69
CA ILE A 129 30.31 -21.03 8.55
C ILE A 129 29.04 -21.84 8.30
N THR A 130 28.12 -21.85 9.27
CA THR A 130 26.86 -22.62 9.21
C THR A 130 25.62 -21.77 8.97
N VAL A 131 25.74 -20.44 9.06
CA VAL A 131 24.62 -19.52 8.81
C VAL A 131 24.10 -19.61 7.37
N PRO A 132 22.81 -19.28 7.13
CA PRO A 132 22.25 -19.20 5.79
C PRO A 132 23.04 -18.25 4.87
N ILE A 133 23.19 -18.66 3.61
CA ILE A 133 23.78 -17.86 2.53
C ILE A 133 22.66 -17.61 1.52
N VAL A 134 22.48 -16.36 1.14
CA VAL A 134 21.47 -15.93 0.16
C VAL A 134 22.20 -15.27 -1.02
N PRO A 135 22.25 -15.91 -2.20
CA PRO A 135 22.95 -15.38 -3.36
C PRO A 135 22.28 -14.12 -3.90
N GLY A 136 23.08 -13.10 -4.17
CA GLY A 136 22.67 -11.90 -4.88
C GLY A 136 22.57 -12.16 -6.38
N ILE A 137 21.41 -11.88 -6.97
CA ILE A 137 21.08 -12.14 -8.38
C ILE A 137 20.70 -10.81 -9.04
N MET A 138 21.39 -10.44 -10.11
CA MET A 138 21.06 -9.23 -10.87
C MET A 138 20.44 -9.63 -12.23
N PRO A 139 19.17 -9.27 -12.50
CA PRO A 139 18.59 -9.45 -13.82
C PRO A 139 19.26 -8.57 -14.86
N VAL A 140 19.51 -9.12 -16.05
CA VAL A 140 20.05 -8.37 -17.20
C VAL A 140 18.89 -7.66 -17.91
N GLN A 141 18.89 -6.32 -17.90
CA GLN A 141 17.79 -5.51 -18.48
C GLN A 141 18.14 -4.78 -19.77
N THR A 142 19.38 -4.31 -19.87
CA THR A 142 19.95 -3.57 -21.01
C THR A 142 21.44 -3.89 -21.07
N TRP A 143 22.05 -3.79 -22.26
CA TRP A 143 23.47 -4.11 -22.44
C TRP A 143 24.38 -3.16 -21.66
N ASN A 144 24.14 -1.85 -21.80
CA ASN A 144 24.94 -0.82 -21.14
C ASN A 144 24.77 -0.87 -19.61
N GLY A 145 23.55 -1.13 -19.12
CA GLY A 145 23.29 -1.29 -17.69
C GLY A 145 24.03 -2.50 -17.11
N PHE A 146 24.02 -3.61 -17.83
CA PHE A 146 24.75 -4.83 -17.48
C PHE A 146 26.26 -4.59 -17.41
N GLN A 147 26.87 -4.04 -18.47
CA GLN A 147 28.31 -3.74 -18.53
C GLN A 147 28.74 -2.77 -17.42
N LYS A 148 27.96 -1.71 -17.17
CA LYS A 148 28.24 -0.75 -16.10
C LYS A 148 28.18 -1.41 -14.72
N ALA A 149 27.18 -2.24 -14.47
CA ALA A 149 27.00 -2.88 -13.18
C ALA A 149 28.14 -3.87 -12.89
N THR A 150 28.50 -4.72 -13.86
CA THR A 150 29.58 -5.70 -13.72
C THR A 150 30.93 -5.02 -13.56
N PHE A 151 31.19 -3.93 -14.28
CA PHE A 151 32.39 -3.12 -14.13
C PHE A 151 32.50 -2.51 -12.72
N LEU A 152 31.45 -1.84 -12.24
CA LEU A 152 31.45 -1.19 -10.92
C LEU A 152 31.62 -2.21 -9.79
N ALA A 153 30.95 -3.35 -9.88
CA ALA A 153 31.05 -4.41 -8.89
C ALA A 153 32.30 -5.31 -9.06
N LYS A 154 33.13 -5.06 -10.09
CA LYS A 154 34.34 -5.83 -10.43
C LYS A 154 34.05 -7.32 -10.60
N ILE A 155 32.95 -7.64 -11.27
CA ILE A 155 32.49 -9.00 -11.50
C ILE A 155 33.03 -9.52 -12.82
N THR A 156 33.63 -10.71 -12.79
CA THR A 156 34.02 -11.42 -14.01
C THR A 156 32.78 -12.11 -14.58
N VAL A 157 32.42 -11.74 -15.81
CA VAL A 157 31.32 -12.39 -16.55
C VAL A 157 31.90 -13.57 -17.34
N PRO A 158 31.32 -14.79 -17.24
CA PRO A 158 31.74 -15.91 -18.07
C PRO A 158 31.60 -15.60 -19.56
N GLN A 159 32.55 -16.08 -20.37
CA GLN A 159 32.55 -15.80 -21.82
C GLN A 159 31.26 -16.26 -22.50
N ALA A 160 30.69 -17.40 -22.07
CA ALA A 160 29.41 -17.90 -22.58
C ALA A 160 28.24 -16.92 -22.41
N PHE A 161 28.23 -16.10 -21.33
CA PHE A 161 27.24 -15.04 -21.16
C PHE A 161 27.45 -13.91 -22.18
N LEU A 162 28.70 -13.53 -22.43
CA LEU A 162 29.04 -12.48 -23.39
C LEU A 162 28.74 -12.91 -24.82
N ASP A 163 29.05 -14.16 -25.17
CA ASP A 163 28.82 -14.72 -26.50
C ASP A 163 27.34 -14.72 -26.88
N GLU A 164 26.43 -14.92 -25.92
CA GLU A 164 24.98 -14.83 -26.15
C GLU A 164 24.44 -13.39 -26.16
N LEU A 165 24.99 -12.49 -25.35
CA LEU A 165 24.44 -11.14 -25.15
C LEU A 165 25.01 -10.10 -26.13
N GLU A 166 26.31 -10.14 -26.40
CA GLU A 166 27.00 -9.12 -27.19
C GLU A 166 26.48 -8.97 -28.64
N PRO A 167 26.11 -10.05 -29.37
CA PRO A 167 25.52 -9.93 -30.70
C PRO A 167 24.25 -9.07 -30.73
N HIS A 168 23.57 -8.93 -29.59
CA HIS A 168 22.32 -8.19 -29.44
C HIS A 168 22.48 -6.85 -28.71
N LYS A 169 23.71 -6.35 -28.50
CA LYS A 169 24.00 -5.16 -27.69
C LYS A 169 23.23 -3.87 -28.05
N ASN A 170 22.73 -3.77 -29.28
CA ASN A 170 21.94 -2.62 -29.76
C ASN A 170 20.41 -2.87 -29.71
N ASN A 171 19.95 -3.98 -29.12
CA ASN A 171 18.54 -4.34 -28.97
C ASN A 171 18.25 -4.75 -27.52
N ASP A 172 17.86 -3.77 -26.70
CA ASP A 172 17.60 -3.98 -25.27
C ASP A 172 16.42 -4.93 -24.99
N GLU A 173 15.47 -5.08 -25.91
CA GLU A 173 14.41 -6.07 -25.77
C GLU A 173 14.97 -7.49 -25.87
N LYS A 174 15.80 -7.75 -26.88
CA LYS A 174 16.42 -9.05 -27.08
C LYS A 174 17.45 -9.38 -26.00
N VAL A 175 18.24 -8.40 -25.56
CA VAL A 175 19.18 -8.53 -24.43
C VAL A 175 18.43 -8.93 -23.16
N ARG A 176 17.28 -8.33 -22.89
CA ARG A 176 16.46 -8.66 -21.71
C ARG A 176 15.88 -10.07 -21.80
N GLU A 177 15.37 -10.46 -22.95
CA GLU A 177 14.83 -11.81 -23.19
C GLU A 177 15.90 -12.88 -22.93
N ILE A 178 17.06 -12.77 -23.59
CA ILE A 178 18.17 -13.72 -23.47
C ILE A 178 18.76 -13.68 -22.05
N GLY A 179 18.97 -12.48 -21.52
CA GLY A 179 19.51 -12.27 -20.19
C GLY A 179 18.62 -12.85 -19.09
N THR A 180 17.29 -12.77 -19.24
CA THR A 180 16.34 -13.38 -18.30
C THR A 180 16.51 -14.90 -18.29
N ARG A 181 16.61 -15.54 -19.46
CA ARG A 181 16.84 -16.99 -19.58
C ARG A 181 18.16 -17.41 -18.93
N LEU A 182 19.26 -16.73 -19.27
CA LEU A 182 20.59 -17.04 -18.74
C LEU A 182 20.66 -16.92 -17.21
N VAL A 183 20.08 -15.86 -16.65
CA VAL A 183 20.01 -15.67 -15.19
C VAL A 183 19.07 -16.68 -14.54
N ALA A 184 17.98 -17.07 -15.21
CA ALA A 184 17.10 -18.13 -14.71
C ALA A 184 17.83 -19.48 -14.65
N ASP A 185 18.62 -19.84 -15.67
CA ASP A 185 19.42 -21.06 -15.68
C ASP A 185 20.49 -21.07 -14.59
N LEU A 186 21.13 -19.91 -14.35
CA LEU A 186 22.01 -19.70 -13.21
C LEU A 186 21.30 -19.99 -11.89
N CYS A 187 20.11 -19.43 -11.68
CA CYS A 187 19.30 -19.66 -10.47
C CYS A 187 18.90 -21.13 -10.31
N ARG A 188 18.47 -21.80 -11.40
CA ARG A 188 18.12 -23.22 -11.39
C ARG A 188 19.32 -24.09 -11.00
N ARG A 189 20.51 -23.82 -11.54
CA ARG A 189 21.74 -24.53 -11.18
C ARG A 189 22.09 -24.35 -9.71
N ILE A 190 21.99 -23.13 -9.16
CA ILE A 190 22.21 -22.86 -7.74
C ILE A 190 21.26 -23.67 -6.86
N LEU A 191 19.96 -23.65 -7.18
CA LEU A 191 18.94 -24.34 -6.39
C LEU A 191 19.06 -25.88 -6.49
N ALA A 192 19.60 -26.40 -7.59
CA ALA A 192 19.82 -27.83 -7.79
C ALA A 192 21.11 -28.38 -7.16
N ALA A 193 22.08 -27.53 -6.79
CA ALA A 193 23.42 -27.94 -6.37
C ALA A 193 23.53 -28.54 -4.94
N ASP A 194 22.43 -28.63 -4.18
CA ASP A 194 22.37 -29.15 -2.81
C ASP A 194 23.42 -28.57 -1.83
N ILE A 195 23.73 -27.28 -1.97
CA ILE A 195 24.69 -26.54 -1.13
C ILE A 195 24.02 -25.76 0.02
N GLY A 196 22.79 -26.13 0.37
CA GLY A 196 22.04 -25.51 1.48
C GLY A 196 21.45 -24.12 1.19
N ILE A 197 21.35 -23.72 -0.08
CA ILE A 197 20.70 -22.45 -0.48
C ILE A 197 19.18 -22.62 -0.44
N LYS A 198 18.50 -21.67 0.23
CA LYS A 198 17.04 -21.73 0.48
C LYS A 198 16.27 -20.53 -0.08
N GLY A 199 16.94 -19.53 -0.62
CA GLY A 199 16.34 -18.33 -1.17
C GLY A 199 17.28 -17.61 -2.13
N LEU A 200 16.75 -16.64 -2.87
CA LEU A 200 17.48 -15.81 -3.83
C LEU A 200 17.24 -14.32 -3.49
N HIS A 201 18.26 -13.48 -3.59
CA HIS A 201 18.15 -12.03 -3.36
C HIS A 201 18.29 -11.27 -4.68
N PHE A 202 17.20 -10.71 -5.21
CA PHE A 202 17.23 -10.02 -6.50
C PHE A 202 17.52 -8.52 -6.37
N TYR A 203 18.53 -8.03 -7.09
CA TYR A 203 18.81 -6.61 -7.22
C TYR A 203 17.85 -5.97 -8.23
N THR A 204 16.83 -5.26 -7.73
CA THR A 204 15.75 -4.69 -8.57
C THR A 204 16.15 -3.41 -9.29
N MET A 205 17.11 -2.65 -8.75
CA MET A 205 17.48 -1.32 -9.21
C MET A 205 16.29 -0.35 -9.28
N ASN A 206 15.29 -0.52 -8.39
CA ASN A 206 14.01 0.20 -8.41
C ASN A 206 13.18 0.00 -9.69
N LEU A 207 13.41 -1.09 -10.43
CA LEU A 207 12.67 -1.45 -11.64
C LEU A 207 11.95 -2.79 -11.43
N GLU A 208 10.63 -2.81 -11.65
CA GLU A 208 9.82 -4.02 -11.45
C GLU A 208 10.04 -5.07 -12.57
N LYS A 209 10.05 -4.62 -13.83
CA LYS A 209 9.89 -5.48 -15.01
C LYS A 209 10.92 -6.61 -15.08
N GLY A 210 12.21 -6.31 -14.83
CA GLY A 210 13.28 -7.31 -14.92
C GLY A 210 13.15 -8.43 -13.89
N CYS A 211 12.88 -8.09 -12.63
CA CYS A 211 12.68 -9.09 -11.57
C CYS A 211 11.40 -9.89 -11.78
N ARG A 212 10.32 -9.24 -12.23
CA ARG A 212 9.05 -9.92 -12.50
C ARG A 212 9.18 -11.00 -13.58
N LEU A 213 9.78 -10.66 -14.73
CA LEU A 213 10.01 -11.62 -15.82
C LEU A 213 10.86 -12.80 -15.35
N LEU A 214 11.89 -12.55 -14.54
CA LEU A 214 12.73 -13.61 -13.99
C LEU A 214 11.98 -14.51 -12.99
N LEU A 215 11.13 -13.94 -12.14
CA LEU A 215 10.28 -14.72 -11.24
C LEU A 215 9.25 -15.57 -12.01
N GLU A 216 8.68 -15.03 -13.08
CA GLU A 216 7.77 -15.76 -13.98
C GLU A 216 8.52 -16.93 -14.66
N GLU A 217 9.70 -16.69 -15.21
CA GLU A 217 10.57 -17.70 -15.84
C GLU A 217 11.00 -18.81 -14.86
N LEU A 218 11.21 -18.45 -13.59
CA LEU A 218 11.54 -19.41 -12.52
C LEU A 218 10.32 -20.11 -11.93
N ASN A 219 9.09 -19.74 -12.33
CA ASN A 219 7.85 -20.16 -11.69
C ASN A 219 7.82 -19.88 -10.17
N LEU A 220 8.44 -18.77 -9.76
CA LEU A 220 8.48 -18.27 -8.37
C LEU A 220 7.50 -17.12 -8.12
N VAL A 221 6.59 -16.86 -9.06
CA VAL A 221 5.45 -15.97 -8.81
C VAL A 221 4.47 -16.64 -7.86
N PRO A 222 3.88 -15.90 -6.90
CA PRO A 222 2.82 -16.44 -6.07
C PRO A 222 1.70 -16.98 -6.95
N ARG A 223 1.21 -18.19 -6.66
CA ARG A 223 -0.13 -18.56 -7.14
C ARG A 223 -1.09 -17.50 -6.61
N VAL A 224 -2.10 -17.13 -7.41
CA VAL A 224 -3.13 -16.13 -7.07
C VAL A 224 -3.83 -16.43 -5.72
N GLU A 225 -3.60 -17.62 -5.15
CA GLU A 225 -4.03 -18.13 -3.85
C GLU A 225 -3.42 -17.48 -2.59
N VAL A 226 -2.63 -16.39 -2.68
CA VAL A 226 -2.33 -15.62 -1.46
C VAL A 226 -3.58 -14.81 -1.10
N ILE A 227 -4.54 -15.52 -0.50
CA ILE A 227 -5.76 -14.95 0.05
C ILE A 227 -5.34 -13.91 1.08
N LYS A 228 -5.77 -12.67 0.88
CA LYS A 228 -5.49 -11.57 1.82
C LYS A 228 -5.93 -12.02 3.22
N PRO A 229 -5.11 -11.91 4.27
CA PRO A 229 -5.50 -12.42 5.60
C PRO A 229 -6.72 -11.69 6.16
N LEU A 230 -6.89 -10.42 5.78
CA LEU A 230 -7.99 -9.52 6.14
C LEU A 230 -8.37 -8.73 4.86
N PRO A 231 -9.55 -8.09 4.80
CA PRO A 231 -9.94 -7.26 3.66
C PRO A 231 -9.05 -6.02 3.48
N TRP A 232 -8.23 -5.69 4.48
CA TRP A 232 -7.23 -4.62 4.46
C TRP A 232 -5.83 -5.13 4.84
N ARG A 233 -4.79 -4.36 4.51
CA ARG A 233 -3.40 -4.73 4.77
C ARG A 233 -3.02 -4.49 6.23
N GLN A 234 -2.67 -5.55 6.93
CA GLN A 234 -2.25 -5.48 8.32
C GLN A 234 -0.87 -4.80 8.46
N SER A 235 -0.70 -4.01 9.53
CA SER A 235 0.61 -3.48 9.89
C SER A 235 1.48 -4.55 10.54
N LEU A 236 2.78 -4.55 10.25
CA LEU A 236 3.75 -5.45 10.87
C LEU A 236 4.47 -4.81 12.09
N THR A 237 4.16 -3.54 12.40
CA THR A 237 4.68 -2.86 13.59
C THR A 237 4.29 -3.65 14.84
N PRO A 238 5.22 -3.96 15.76
CA PRO A 238 4.98 -4.84 16.91
C PRO A 238 3.69 -4.54 17.68
N ASN A 239 3.41 -3.27 17.96
CA ASN A 239 2.25 -2.85 18.75
C ASN A 239 0.91 -3.07 18.03
N ARG A 240 0.91 -3.27 16.70
CA ARG A 240 -0.30 -3.42 15.86
C ARG A 240 -0.53 -4.81 15.29
N ARG A 241 0.35 -5.78 15.58
CA ARG A 241 0.27 -7.12 14.96
C ARG A 241 -0.99 -7.90 15.34
N THR A 242 -1.68 -7.50 16.40
CA THR A 242 -2.95 -8.09 16.86
C THR A 242 -4.17 -7.36 16.36
N GLU A 243 -3.99 -6.19 15.72
CA GLU A 243 -5.06 -5.40 15.15
C GLU A 243 -5.75 -6.21 14.04
N ASN A 244 -7.05 -6.47 14.19
CA ASN A 244 -7.83 -7.22 13.21
C ASN A 244 -9.22 -6.62 12.94
N ILE A 245 -9.55 -5.44 13.50
CA ILE A 245 -10.82 -4.74 13.26
C ILE A 245 -10.55 -3.25 13.04
N ARG A 246 -11.20 -2.68 12.00
CA ARG A 246 -11.17 -1.25 11.70
C ARG A 246 -12.55 -0.71 11.34
N PRO A 247 -12.83 0.58 11.61
CA PRO A 247 -13.95 1.27 10.98
C PRO A 247 -13.76 1.38 9.47
N ILE A 248 -14.85 1.27 8.72
CA ILE A 248 -14.83 1.28 7.24
C ILE A 248 -14.42 2.63 6.64
N PHE A 249 -14.55 3.73 7.39
CA PHE A 249 -14.43 5.10 6.89
C PHE A 249 -13.07 5.43 6.24
N TRP A 250 -11.97 4.85 6.76
CA TRP A 250 -10.62 5.04 6.21
C TRP A 250 -10.19 3.96 5.21
N ALA A 251 -11.12 3.18 4.65
CA ALA A 251 -10.79 2.13 3.67
C ALA A 251 -9.92 2.67 2.52
N ASN A 252 -10.26 3.85 2.00
CA ASN A 252 -9.52 4.53 0.92
C ASN A 252 -8.37 5.42 1.43
N ARG A 253 -8.15 5.51 2.74
CA ARG A 253 -7.16 6.41 3.37
C ARG A 253 -6.38 5.73 4.50
N THR A 254 -5.88 4.52 4.21
CA THR A 254 -5.16 3.69 5.20
C THR A 254 -3.99 4.41 5.87
N ARG A 255 -3.27 5.28 5.16
CA ARG A 255 -2.16 6.06 5.74
C ARG A 255 -2.63 7.03 6.83
N SER A 256 -3.74 7.73 6.59
CA SER A 256 -4.33 8.63 7.59
C SER A 256 -4.75 7.84 8.83
N TYR A 257 -5.45 6.72 8.64
CA TYR A 257 -5.84 5.86 9.76
C TYR A 257 -4.63 5.43 10.61
N LEU A 258 -3.54 5.00 9.97
CA LEU A 258 -2.33 4.59 10.68
C LEU A 258 -1.72 5.75 11.49
N SER A 259 -1.61 6.95 10.90
CA SER A 259 -1.11 8.15 11.60
C SER A 259 -1.99 8.50 12.80
N ARG A 260 -3.31 8.62 12.60
CA ARG A 260 -4.26 9.01 13.67
C ARG A 260 -4.37 8.05 14.84
N THR A 261 -3.97 6.81 14.63
CA THR A 261 -4.02 5.76 15.66
C THR A 261 -2.63 5.41 16.17
N GLU A 262 -1.56 6.06 15.71
CA GLU A 262 -0.17 5.64 15.96
C GLU A 262 0.20 5.58 17.45
N ASN A 263 -0.39 6.50 18.22
CA ASN A 263 -0.17 6.67 19.65
C ASN A 263 -1.16 5.88 20.52
N TRP A 264 -1.94 4.96 19.96
CA TRP A 264 -2.77 4.05 20.75
C TRP A 264 -1.89 3.04 21.50
N ASP A 265 -2.20 2.84 22.79
CA ASP A 265 -1.54 1.84 23.64
C ASP A 265 -1.95 0.40 23.25
N GLU A 266 -3.22 0.21 22.94
CA GLU A 266 -3.79 -1.09 22.52
C GLU A 266 -4.66 -0.93 21.27
N TYR A 267 -4.64 -1.96 20.42
CA TYR A 267 -5.40 -2.00 19.17
C TYR A 267 -6.53 -3.04 19.23
N PRO A 268 -7.72 -2.76 18.66
CA PRO A 268 -8.86 -3.66 18.67
C PRO A 268 -8.54 -5.06 18.12
N ASN A 269 -8.88 -6.08 18.91
CA ASN A 269 -8.72 -7.48 18.58
C ASN A 269 -10.03 -8.26 18.85
N GLY A 270 -10.69 -8.76 17.80
CA GLY A 270 -11.85 -9.65 17.87
C GLY A 270 -13.19 -8.94 18.11
N ARG A 271 -13.27 -8.00 19.05
CA ARG A 271 -14.39 -7.06 19.19
C ARG A 271 -13.85 -5.65 19.30
N PHE A 272 -14.50 -4.71 18.63
CA PHE A 272 -14.23 -3.30 18.85
C PHE A 272 -14.88 -2.93 20.20
N GLY A 273 -14.04 -2.76 21.22
CA GLY A 273 -14.46 -2.52 22.60
C GLY A 273 -14.97 -1.10 22.83
N ASP A 274 -15.28 -0.80 24.09
CA ASP A 274 -15.79 0.48 24.57
C ASP A 274 -14.83 1.63 24.19
N SER A 275 -15.27 2.44 23.23
CA SER A 275 -14.58 3.54 22.55
C SER A 275 -14.30 4.76 23.43
N ARG A 276 -14.25 4.58 24.76
CA ARG A 276 -13.98 5.62 25.77
C ARG A 276 -12.48 5.85 26.06
N SER A 277 -11.57 5.16 25.37
CA SER A 277 -10.13 5.53 25.30
C SER A 277 -9.92 6.64 24.26
N PRO A 278 -8.91 7.54 24.40
CA PRO A 278 -8.82 8.81 23.66
C PRO A 278 -8.67 8.55 22.15
N ALA A 279 -9.80 8.51 21.43
CA ALA A 279 -9.93 7.51 20.36
C ALA A 279 -9.20 7.86 19.05
N TYR A 280 -8.88 9.11 18.74
CA TYR A 280 -8.05 9.40 17.55
C TYR A 280 -7.18 10.59 17.88
N GLY A 281 -5.87 10.50 17.60
CA GLY A 281 -4.97 11.63 17.76
C GLY A 281 -5.40 12.81 16.89
N GLU A 282 -4.98 14.01 17.30
CA GLU A 282 -4.89 15.13 16.37
C GLU A 282 -3.98 14.71 15.21
N LEU A 283 -4.25 15.25 14.01
CA LEU A 283 -3.45 14.95 12.82
C LEU A 283 -1.99 15.23 13.12
N ASP A 284 -1.09 14.39 12.59
CA ASP A 284 0.33 14.70 12.61
C ASP A 284 0.57 16.13 12.10
N GLY A 285 1.68 16.77 12.52
CA GLY A 285 1.98 18.17 12.21
C GLY A 285 2.06 18.52 10.71
N TYR A 286 1.76 17.59 9.80
CA TYR A 286 1.66 17.78 8.36
C TYR A 286 0.22 18.03 7.86
N GLY A 287 -0.81 17.83 8.70
CA GLY A 287 -2.22 18.16 8.39
C GLY A 287 -2.93 17.15 7.48
N ILE A 288 -4.14 17.47 7.00
CA ILE A 288 -4.85 16.68 5.99
C ILE A 288 -4.46 17.20 4.62
N TRP A 289 -3.88 16.34 3.78
CA TRP A 289 -3.55 16.68 2.40
C TRP A 289 -4.11 15.68 1.39
N ILE A 290 -4.36 16.20 0.20
CA ILE A 290 -4.58 15.42 -1.02
C ILE A 290 -3.26 15.25 -1.75
N LYS A 291 -3.08 14.10 -2.39
CA LYS A 291 -1.84 13.73 -3.07
C LYS A 291 -1.65 14.50 -4.39
N GLN A 292 -2.76 14.88 -5.01
CA GLN A 292 -2.82 15.54 -6.30
C GLN A 292 -2.29 16.97 -6.22
N THR A 293 -1.49 17.37 -7.20
CA THR A 293 -1.10 18.77 -7.43
C THR A 293 -2.23 19.56 -8.10
N THR A 294 -2.08 20.88 -8.24
CA THR A 294 -2.99 21.70 -9.06
C THR A 294 -3.06 21.21 -10.52
N GLU A 295 -1.94 20.79 -11.10
CA GLU A 295 -1.91 20.22 -12.46
C GLU A 295 -2.67 18.91 -12.54
N ASP A 296 -2.53 18.04 -11.52
CA ASP A 296 -3.30 16.81 -11.44
C ASP A 296 -4.79 17.07 -11.30
N ALA A 297 -5.19 18.05 -10.50
CA ALA A 297 -6.60 18.42 -10.32
C ALA A 297 -7.23 18.90 -11.62
N LEU A 298 -6.56 19.76 -12.38
CA LEU A 298 -7.07 20.19 -13.70
C LEU A 298 -7.20 19.01 -14.67
N ARG A 299 -6.23 18.08 -14.65
CA ARG A 299 -6.25 16.91 -15.51
C ARG A 299 -7.32 15.87 -15.12
N LEU A 300 -7.54 15.67 -13.83
CA LEU A 300 -8.46 14.65 -13.31
C LEU A 300 -9.90 15.18 -13.19
N TRP A 301 -10.05 16.39 -12.66
CA TRP A 301 -11.33 16.92 -12.19
C TRP A 301 -11.80 18.13 -12.99
N ASP A 302 -10.97 18.67 -13.89
CA ASP A 302 -11.29 19.87 -14.68
C ASP A 302 -11.64 21.06 -13.75
N THR A 303 -12.35 22.07 -14.26
CA THR A 303 -12.86 23.22 -13.50
C THR A 303 -14.39 23.21 -13.40
N PRO A 304 -14.99 22.34 -12.56
CA PRO A 304 -16.45 22.26 -12.46
C PRO A 304 -17.02 23.55 -11.90
N THR A 305 -18.06 24.09 -12.54
CA THR A 305 -18.73 25.34 -12.17
C THR A 305 -20.21 25.13 -11.80
N SER A 306 -20.70 23.90 -11.91
CA SER A 306 -22.04 23.51 -11.47
C SER A 306 -22.04 22.19 -10.70
N VAL A 307 -23.05 22.00 -9.84
CA VAL A 307 -23.26 20.72 -9.11
C VAL A 307 -23.43 19.55 -10.09
N GLU A 308 -24.01 19.79 -11.26
CA GLU A 308 -24.18 18.77 -12.30
C GLU A 308 -22.84 18.24 -12.84
N GLU A 309 -21.84 19.12 -13.00
CA GLU A 309 -20.49 18.71 -13.39
C GLU A 309 -19.80 17.90 -12.29
N ILE A 310 -19.98 18.28 -11.02
CA ILE A 310 -19.49 17.51 -9.87
C ILE A 310 -20.12 16.10 -9.85
N ARG A 311 -21.44 15.98 -10.06
CA ARG A 311 -22.13 14.68 -10.14
C ARG A 311 -21.56 13.78 -11.23
N LYS A 312 -21.29 14.35 -12.41
CA LYS A 312 -20.67 13.62 -13.53
C LYS A 312 -19.25 13.14 -13.22
N LEU A 313 -18.45 13.93 -12.51
CA LEU A 313 -17.11 13.50 -12.08
C LEU A 313 -17.17 12.26 -11.20
N PHE A 314 -18.07 12.25 -10.21
CA PHE A 314 -18.23 11.10 -9.33
C PHE A 314 -18.80 9.88 -10.06
N SER A 315 -19.79 10.08 -10.96
CA SER A 315 -20.33 9.00 -11.79
C SER A 315 -19.23 8.34 -12.65
N ARG A 316 -18.39 9.14 -13.31
CA ARG A 316 -17.23 8.68 -14.09
C ARG A 316 -16.21 7.91 -13.25
N PHE A 317 -15.98 8.34 -12.00
CA PHE A 317 -15.13 7.59 -11.08
C PHE A 317 -15.70 6.20 -10.81
N CYS A 318 -16.99 6.09 -10.49
CA CYS A 318 -17.62 4.80 -10.18
C CYS A 318 -17.56 3.79 -11.33
N VAL A 319 -17.66 4.24 -12.59
CA VAL A 319 -17.55 3.36 -13.77
C VAL A 319 -16.11 3.10 -14.24
N GLY A 320 -15.11 3.70 -13.59
CA GLY A 320 -13.69 3.49 -13.88
C GLY A 320 -13.08 4.42 -14.94
N ASP A 321 -13.84 5.41 -15.42
CA ASP A 321 -13.38 6.40 -16.41
C ASP A 321 -12.53 7.53 -15.79
N LEU A 322 -12.50 7.59 -14.46
CA LEU A 322 -11.68 8.53 -13.70
C LEU A 322 -10.87 7.78 -12.63
N ALA A 323 -9.59 8.11 -12.52
CA ALA A 323 -8.64 7.34 -11.72
C ALA A 323 -8.68 7.66 -10.21
N ALA A 324 -9.17 8.83 -9.81
CA ALA A 324 -9.14 9.29 -8.41
C ALA A 324 -10.19 10.37 -8.13
N LEU A 325 -10.58 10.47 -6.86
CA LEU A 325 -11.35 11.56 -6.26
C LEU A 325 -10.60 12.08 -5.02
N PRO A 326 -10.94 13.25 -4.45
CA PRO A 326 -10.27 13.76 -3.25
C PRO A 326 -10.27 12.77 -2.06
N TRP A 327 -11.31 11.95 -1.95
CA TRP A 327 -11.46 10.92 -0.90
C TRP A 327 -10.86 9.55 -1.27
N SER A 328 -10.44 9.35 -2.53
CA SER A 328 -9.82 8.11 -3.01
C SER A 328 -8.66 8.42 -3.96
N ASP A 329 -7.43 8.21 -3.49
CA ASP A 329 -6.20 8.44 -4.27
C ASP A 329 -5.83 7.27 -5.20
N SER A 330 -6.72 6.29 -5.31
CA SER A 330 -6.59 5.11 -6.16
C SER A 330 -7.87 4.86 -6.97
N THR A 331 -7.72 4.08 -8.05
CA THR A 331 -8.82 3.62 -8.89
C THR A 331 -9.83 2.82 -8.06
N PRO A 332 -11.11 2.79 -8.46
CA PRO A 332 -12.13 1.99 -7.78
C PRO A 332 -11.66 0.55 -7.53
N SER A 333 -12.00 0.01 -6.36
CA SER A 333 -11.63 -1.36 -6.00
C SER A 333 -12.37 -2.36 -6.89
N SER A 334 -11.87 -3.61 -6.96
CA SER A 334 -12.53 -4.65 -7.76
C SER A 334 -13.94 -4.95 -7.29
N GLU A 335 -14.26 -4.78 -5.99
CA GLU A 335 -15.63 -4.97 -5.49
C GLU A 335 -16.58 -3.84 -5.92
N THR A 336 -16.08 -2.61 -6.12
CA THR A 336 -16.90 -1.50 -6.64
C THR A 336 -17.49 -1.83 -8.01
N SER A 337 -16.78 -2.60 -8.83
CA SER A 337 -17.25 -3.02 -10.16
C SER A 337 -18.59 -3.77 -10.13
N VAL A 338 -18.93 -4.42 -9.02
CA VAL A 338 -20.19 -5.18 -8.84
C VAL A 338 -21.41 -4.25 -8.79
N ILE A 339 -21.23 -3.04 -8.26
CA ILE A 339 -22.30 -2.04 -8.04
C ILE A 339 -22.03 -0.71 -8.74
N ALA A 340 -21.07 -0.69 -9.69
CA ALA A 340 -20.59 0.53 -10.35
C ALA A 340 -21.72 1.32 -11.02
N GLN A 341 -22.66 0.64 -11.69
CA GLN A 341 -23.77 1.29 -12.40
C GLN A 341 -24.79 1.90 -11.42
N GLN A 342 -25.07 1.21 -10.31
CA GLN A 342 -25.92 1.73 -9.25
C GLN A 342 -25.30 2.98 -8.63
N LEU A 343 -23.99 2.93 -8.31
CA LEU A 343 -23.23 4.06 -7.79
C LEU A 343 -23.18 5.25 -8.76
N ALA A 344 -22.94 5.01 -10.05
CA ALA A 344 -22.98 6.04 -11.08
C ALA A 344 -24.32 6.78 -11.08
N LYS A 345 -25.42 6.02 -11.06
CA LYS A 345 -26.78 6.56 -11.00
C LYS A 345 -27.07 7.33 -9.70
N LEU A 346 -26.57 6.87 -8.56
CA LEU A 346 -26.68 7.61 -7.28
C LEU A 346 -26.01 8.98 -7.37
N ASN A 347 -24.81 9.03 -7.94
CA ASN A 347 -24.07 10.27 -8.10
C ASN A 347 -24.78 11.23 -9.06
N GLU A 348 -25.33 10.74 -10.18
CA GLU A 348 -26.16 11.53 -11.10
C GLU A 348 -27.41 12.11 -10.43
N LEU A 349 -27.99 11.41 -9.46
CA LEU A 349 -29.12 11.91 -8.66
C LEU A 349 -28.70 12.92 -7.58
N GLY A 350 -27.41 13.12 -7.34
CA GLY A 350 -26.87 14.08 -6.37
C GLY A 350 -26.41 13.49 -5.04
N PHE A 351 -26.32 12.16 -4.93
CA PHE A 351 -25.72 11.48 -3.78
C PHE A 351 -24.23 11.24 -4.06
N LEU A 352 -23.37 12.18 -3.64
CA LEU A 352 -21.95 12.20 -3.99
C LEU A 352 -21.16 11.14 -3.18
N THR A 353 -21.07 9.91 -3.69
CA THR A 353 -20.53 8.76 -2.97
C THR A 353 -19.00 8.80 -2.83
N ILE A 354 -18.49 8.60 -1.62
CA ILE A 354 -17.06 8.58 -1.31
C ILE A 354 -16.56 7.22 -0.81
N ASN A 355 -17.47 6.33 -0.38
CA ASN A 355 -17.15 4.98 0.06
C ASN A 355 -18.36 4.05 -0.13
N SER A 356 -18.11 2.77 -0.39
CA SER A 356 -19.17 1.78 -0.64
C SER A 356 -18.64 0.35 -0.55
N GLN A 357 -19.48 -0.60 -0.18
CA GLN A 357 -19.25 -2.03 -0.42
C GLN A 357 -20.57 -2.73 -0.79
N PRO A 358 -20.55 -3.76 -1.66
CA PRO A 358 -21.75 -4.52 -1.98
C PRO A 358 -22.16 -5.46 -0.84
N ALA A 359 -23.39 -5.98 -0.87
CA ALA A 359 -23.75 -7.09 0.00
C ALA A 359 -23.18 -8.41 -0.54
N VAL A 360 -22.73 -9.27 0.37
CA VAL A 360 -22.21 -10.61 0.04
C VAL A 360 -22.82 -11.61 1.00
N ASP A 361 -23.50 -12.61 0.45
CA ASP A 361 -24.11 -13.74 1.18
C ASP A 361 -23.28 -15.01 0.99
N GLY A 362 -22.17 -15.11 1.72
CA GLY A 362 -21.37 -16.34 1.79
C GLY A 362 -20.56 -16.65 0.54
N ALA A 363 -19.78 -15.68 0.03
CA ALA A 363 -18.77 -15.97 -0.99
C ALA A 363 -17.66 -16.85 -0.41
N LYS A 364 -17.01 -17.68 -1.24
CA LYS A 364 -15.85 -18.48 -0.78
C LYS A 364 -14.73 -17.54 -0.33
N SER A 365 -13.98 -17.92 0.70
CA SER A 365 -12.81 -17.13 1.13
C SER A 365 -11.72 -17.01 0.06
N SER A 366 -11.73 -17.90 -0.94
CA SER A 366 -10.87 -17.87 -2.12
C SER A 366 -11.47 -17.09 -3.30
N ASP A 367 -12.61 -16.43 -3.14
CA ASP A 367 -13.25 -15.65 -4.19
C ASP A 367 -12.32 -14.52 -4.69
N ARG A 368 -12.29 -14.29 -6.01
CA ARG A 368 -11.35 -13.35 -6.63
C ARG A 368 -11.65 -11.88 -6.29
N ILE A 369 -12.90 -11.56 -6.02
CA ILE A 369 -13.37 -10.19 -5.78
C ILE A 369 -13.48 -9.94 -4.27
N HIS A 370 -14.14 -10.83 -3.55
CA HIS A 370 -14.50 -10.65 -2.13
C HIS A 370 -13.66 -11.50 -1.17
N GLY A 371 -12.89 -12.47 -1.67
CA GLY A 371 -12.21 -13.46 -0.84
C GLY A 371 -11.10 -12.89 0.04
N TRP A 372 -11.13 -13.27 1.31
CA TRP A 372 -10.08 -13.03 2.30
C TRP A 372 -10.13 -14.09 3.41
N GLY A 373 -9.07 -14.17 4.22
CA GLY A 373 -8.92 -15.11 5.33
C GLY A 373 -8.45 -16.51 4.94
N PRO A 374 -8.47 -17.47 5.88
CA PRO A 374 -8.09 -18.86 5.60
C PRO A 374 -8.90 -19.52 4.47
N ALA A 375 -8.28 -20.47 3.78
CA ALA A 375 -8.95 -21.25 2.73
C ALA A 375 -10.16 -22.05 3.27
N ASN A 376 -11.07 -22.41 2.36
CA ASN A 376 -12.29 -23.20 2.64
C ASN A 376 -13.30 -22.55 3.61
N GLY A 377 -13.19 -21.25 3.86
CA GLY A 377 -14.18 -20.49 4.60
C GLY A 377 -15.20 -19.78 3.70
N TYR A 378 -16.03 -18.97 4.35
CA TYR A 378 -17.01 -18.10 3.71
C TYR A 378 -16.92 -16.68 4.27
N VAL A 379 -17.08 -15.70 3.39
CA VAL A 379 -17.05 -14.27 3.73
C VAL A 379 -18.40 -13.63 3.42
N TYR A 380 -18.74 -12.61 4.20
CA TYR A 380 -20.03 -11.95 4.18
C TYR A 380 -19.85 -10.44 4.30
N GLN A 381 -20.74 -9.69 3.66
CA GLN A 381 -20.76 -8.22 3.70
C GLN A 381 -22.21 -7.74 3.77
N LYS A 382 -22.48 -6.75 4.63
CA LYS A 382 -23.67 -5.90 4.51
C LYS A 382 -23.40 -4.82 3.46
N ALA A 383 -24.41 -4.43 2.68
CA ALA A 383 -24.26 -3.30 1.78
C ALA A 383 -24.05 -2.01 2.58
N TYR A 384 -23.12 -1.18 2.10
CA TYR A 384 -22.73 0.09 2.71
C TYR A 384 -22.62 1.18 1.66
N LEU A 385 -23.10 2.38 1.99
CA LEU A 385 -22.91 3.60 1.21
C LEU A 385 -22.49 4.75 2.13
N GLU A 386 -21.54 5.55 1.66
CA GLU A 386 -21.15 6.80 2.29
C GLU A 386 -21.07 7.92 1.25
N PHE A 387 -21.70 9.05 1.51
CA PHE A 387 -21.87 10.11 0.51
C PHE A 387 -22.13 11.48 1.12
N PHE A 388 -21.82 12.53 0.36
CA PHE A 388 -22.30 13.89 0.62
C PHE A 388 -23.62 14.14 -0.11
N VAL A 389 -24.53 14.86 0.51
CA VAL A 389 -25.85 15.20 -0.06
C VAL A 389 -26.34 16.57 0.42
N SER A 390 -27.08 17.28 -0.44
CA SER A 390 -27.70 18.55 -0.05
C SER A 390 -28.80 18.34 1.00
N PRO A 391 -29.05 19.31 1.89
CA PRO A 391 -30.11 19.21 2.89
C PRO A 391 -31.50 18.91 2.28
N GLU A 392 -31.82 19.51 1.14
CA GLU A 392 -33.13 19.35 0.49
C GLU A 392 -33.34 17.94 -0.06
N LEU A 393 -32.30 17.34 -0.63
CA LEU A 393 -32.35 15.96 -1.12
C LEU A 393 -32.31 14.96 0.03
N LEU A 394 -31.59 15.28 1.11
CA LEU A 394 -31.59 14.49 2.33
C LEU A 394 -32.97 14.42 2.99
N ASP A 395 -33.68 15.55 3.08
CA ASP A 395 -35.04 15.60 3.63
C ASP A 395 -36.03 14.73 2.86
N MET A 396 -35.80 14.52 1.55
CA MET A 396 -36.57 13.56 0.75
C MET A 396 -36.13 12.12 0.97
N LEU A 397 -34.84 11.87 1.17
CA LEU A 397 -34.29 10.53 1.34
C LEU A 397 -34.69 9.89 2.67
N ILE A 398 -34.61 10.64 3.78
CA ILE A 398 -34.79 10.12 5.13
C ILE A 398 -36.13 9.40 5.34
N PRO A 399 -37.29 9.92 4.90
CA PRO A 399 -38.57 9.21 5.03
C PRO A 399 -38.61 7.87 4.28
N HIS A 400 -37.88 7.72 3.17
CA HIS A 400 -37.80 6.43 2.47
C HIS A 400 -36.87 5.45 3.18
N ILE A 401 -35.79 5.95 3.80
CA ILE A 401 -34.89 5.15 4.64
C ILE A 401 -35.60 4.66 5.91
N GLU A 402 -36.27 5.55 6.64
CA GLU A 402 -36.93 5.22 7.92
C GLU A 402 -38.13 4.26 7.76
N ARG A 403 -38.65 4.09 6.54
CA ARG A 403 -39.67 3.07 6.21
C ARG A 403 -39.10 1.65 6.15
N ASP A 404 -37.81 1.48 5.93
CA ASP A 404 -37.16 0.17 5.90
C ASP A 404 -36.43 -0.09 7.23
N ILE A 405 -36.99 -0.98 8.04
CA ILE A 405 -36.44 -1.36 9.34
C ILE A 405 -35.04 -1.98 9.26
N ASN A 406 -34.61 -2.43 8.07
CA ASN A 406 -33.30 -3.02 7.89
C ASN A 406 -32.21 -1.97 7.64
N ILE A 407 -32.56 -0.69 7.45
CA ILE A 407 -31.58 0.35 7.16
C ILE A 407 -31.21 1.09 8.45
N THR A 408 -29.91 1.13 8.73
CA THR A 408 -29.32 2.00 9.77
C THR A 408 -28.51 3.09 9.10
N TYR A 409 -28.55 4.32 9.62
CA TYR A 409 -27.82 5.44 9.04
C TYR A 409 -27.24 6.39 10.10
N TYR A 410 -26.21 7.13 9.72
CA TYR A 410 -25.76 8.33 10.43
C TYR A 410 -25.68 9.49 9.45
N VAL A 411 -26.19 10.65 9.84
CA VAL A 411 -26.08 11.93 9.15
C VAL A 411 -25.28 12.87 10.04
N ILE A 412 -24.27 13.53 9.50
CA ILE A 412 -23.53 14.55 10.23
C ILE A 412 -23.21 15.74 9.31
N ASN A 413 -23.38 16.96 9.80
CA ASN A 413 -22.94 18.16 9.09
C ASN A 413 -21.53 18.58 9.51
N ASN A 414 -20.92 19.57 8.85
CA ASN A 414 -19.56 20.03 9.17
C ASN A 414 -19.40 20.53 10.63
N ARG A 415 -20.48 21.05 11.25
CA ARG A 415 -20.51 21.51 12.65
C ARG A 415 -20.51 20.36 13.67
N GLY A 416 -20.79 19.14 13.22
CA GLY A 416 -20.85 17.95 14.08
C GLY A 416 -22.24 17.62 14.61
N ASP A 417 -23.30 18.20 14.05
CA ASP A 417 -24.69 17.86 14.40
C ASP A 417 -25.02 16.45 13.86
N LEU A 418 -24.96 15.43 14.72
CA LEU A 418 -25.20 14.02 14.37
C LEU A 418 -26.67 13.63 14.54
N ARG A 419 -27.28 13.03 13.50
CA ARG A 419 -28.60 12.39 13.52
C ARG A 419 -28.50 10.93 13.09
N THR A 420 -29.19 10.02 13.78
CA THR A 420 -29.19 8.58 13.48
C THR A 420 -30.49 7.92 13.92
N ASN A 421 -30.84 6.80 13.29
CA ASN A 421 -31.87 5.87 13.77
C ASN A 421 -31.29 4.67 14.55
N THR A 422 -29.98 4.68 14.85
CA THR A 422 -29.32 3.64 15.61
C THR A 422 -29.50 3.90 17.11
N HIS A 423 -30.08 2.93 17.82
CA HIS A 423 -30.37 3.02 19.26
C HIS A 423 -29.38 2.25 20.15
N SER A 424 -28.37 1.61 19.55
CA SER A 424 -27.33 0.86 20.26
C SER A 424 -26.00 1.61 20.20
N ASP A 425 -25.29 1.65 21.33
CA ASP A 425 -23.91 2.15 21.40
C ASP A 425 -22.88 1.14 20.85
N GLY A 426 -23.31 -0.07 20.48
CA GLY A 426 -22.44 -1.11 19.95
C GLY A 426 -22.09 -0.91 18.47
N PRO A 427 -20.90 -1.36 18.03
CA PRO A 427 -20.50 -1.28 16.63
C PRO A 427 -21.33 -2.21 15.75
N ASN A 428 -21.72 -1.75 14.56
CA ASN A 428 -22.37 -2.57 13.55
C ASN A 428 -21.32 -3.26 12.68
N ALA A 429 -21.18 -4.58 12.80
CA ALA A 429 -20.31 -5.36 11.92
C ALA A 429 -20.87 -5.40 10.49
N VAL A 430 -20.06 -4.98 9.53
CA VAL A 430 -20.44 -4.90 8.10
C VAL A 430 -19.67 -5.86 7.22
N THR A 431 -18.54 -6.40 7.67
CA THR A 431 -17.79 -7.46 6.97
C THR A 431 -17.35 -8.50 7.98
N TRP A 432 -17.61 -9.77 7.72
CA TRP A 432 -17.19 -10.88 8.57
C TRP A 432 -16.92 -12.16 7.78
N GLY A 433 -16.21 -13.09 8.41
CA GLY A 433 -15.84 -14.37 7.82
C GLY A 433 -15.95 -15.52 8.81
N VAL A 434 -16.36 -16.67 8.30
CA VAL A 434 -16.48 -17.94 9.05
C VAL A 434 -15.53 -18.94 8.41
N PHE A 435 -14.59 -19.46 9.19
CA PHE A 435 -13.49 -20.28 8.70
C PHE A 435 -13.40 -21.60 9.47
N PRO A 436 -13.04 -22.71 8.82
CA PRO A 436 -12.82 -23.98 9.51
C PRO A 436 -11.77 -23.86 10.62
N GLY A 437 -12.11 -24.30 11.84
CA GLY A 437 -11.18 -24.33 12.97
C GLY A 437 -10.83 -22.96 13.55
N LYS A 438 -11.60 -21.90 13.28
CA LYS A 438 -11.44 -20.57 13.87
C LYS A 438 -12.77 -19.98 14.34
N GLU A 439 -12.69 -19.07 15.30
CA GLU A 439 -13.80 -18.19 15.65
C GLU A 439 -14.12 -17.22 14.49
N ILE A 440 -15.31 -16.61 14.56
CA ILE A 440 -15.75 -15.61 13.58
C ILE A 440 -14.81 -14.40 13.62
N VAL A 441 -14.38 -13.96 12.43
CA VAL A 441 -13.56 -12.76 12.28
C VAL A 441 -14.43 -11.66 11.69
N GLN A 442 -14.48 -10.49 12.31
CA GLN A 442 -15.34 -9.36 11.90
C GLN A 442 -14.53 -8.08 11.66
N PRO A 443 -13.73 -8.01 10.59
CA PRO A 443 -12.66 -7.03 10.46
C PRO A 443 -13.09 -5.60 10.10
N THR A 444 -14.37 -5.41 9.77
CA THR A 444 -14.89 -4.10 9.35
C THR A 444 -16.19 -3.79 10.06
N ILE A 445 -16.26 -2.60 10.65
CA ILE A 445 -17.41 -2.13 11.41
C ILE A 445 -17.82 -0.70 11.01
N VAL A 446 -19.02 -0.31 11.44
CA VAL A 446 -19.55 1.05 11.40
C VAL A 446 -19.99 1.43 12.82
N GLU A 447 -19.54 2.58 13.31
CA GLU A 447 -19.90 3.10 14.63
C GLU A 447 -19.78 4.64 14.69
N ALA A 448 -20.52 5.27 15.61
CA ALA A 448 -20.74 6.71 15.66
C ALA A 448 -19.49 7.55 15.99
N ILE A 449 -18.67 7.13 16.94
CA ILE A 449 -17.48 7.86 17.42
C ILE A 449 -16.41 7.96 16.33
N SER A 450 -16.10 6.84 15.67
CA SER A 450 -15.19 6.84 14.51
C SER A 450 -15.77 7.65 13.35
N PHE A 451 -17.10 7.65 13.14
CA PHE A 451 -17.71 8.47 12.10
C PHE A 451 -17.57 9.97 12.41
N MET A 452 -17.78 10.37 13.67
CA MET A 452 -17.55 11.74 14.13
C MET A 452 -16.08 12.15 13.97
N ALA A 453 -15.14 11.25 14.26
CA ALA A 453 -13.71 11.50 14.08
C ALA A 453 -13.31 11.57 12.60
N TRP A 454 -13.98 10.82 11.72
CA TRP A 454 -13.75 10.81 10.28
C TRP A 454 -14.27 12.07 9.59
N LYS A 455 -15.43 12.58 10.04
CA LYS A 455 -16.06 13.81 9.51
C LYS A 455 -15.05 14.90 9.20
N ASP A 456 -14.20 15.24 10.17
CA ASP A 456 -13.30 16.39 10.05
C ASP A 456 -12.31 16.21 8.89
N GLU A 457 -11.82 14.99 8.70
CA GLU A 457 -11.00 14.64 7.54
C GLU A 457 -11.80 14.67 6.24
N ALA A 458 -13.00 14.09 6.24
CA ALA A 458 -13.85 14.06 5.05
C ALA A 458 -14.18 15.47 4.52
N TYR A 459 -14.54 16.41 5.39
CA TYR A 459 -14.83 17.80 4.98
C TYR A 459 -13.56 18.55 4.58
N GLU A 460 -12.46 18.39 5.32
CA GLU A 460 -11.22 19.07 4.99
C GLU A 460 -10.64 18.61 3.65
N LEU A 461 -10.80 17.33 3.26
CA LEU A 461 -10.40 16.86 1.93
C LEU A 461 -11.13 17.62 0.81
N GLY A 462 -12.41 17.93 1.00
CA GLY A 462 -13.15 18.77 0.05
C GLY A 462 -12.64 20.21 0.03
N ARG A 463 -12.27 20.78 1.19
CA ARG A 463 -11.66 22.12 1.24
C ARG A 463 -10.27 22.16 0.62
N GLN A 464 -9.47 21.11 0.79
CA GLN A 464 -8.17 20.96 0.12
C GLN A 464 -8.34 20.85 -1.40
N TRP A 465 -9.40 20.17 -1.87
CA TRP A 465 -9.74 20.15 -3.28
C TRP A 465 -10.08 21.56 -3.80
N ALA A 466 -10.87 22.34 -3.07
CA ALA A 466 -11.17 23.73 -3.43
C ALA A 466 -9.90 24.61 -3.52
N LYS A 467 -8.94 24.41 -2.60
CA LYS A 467 -7.65 25.14 -2.53
C LYS A 467 -6.70 24.84 -3.69
N LEU A 468 -6.93 23.79 -4.48
CA LEU A 468 -6.12 23.53 -5.67
C LEU A 468 -6.45 24.46 -6.84
N TYR A 469 -7.60 25.13 -6.79
CA TYR A 469 -8.01 26.11 -7.79
C TYR A 469 -7.70 27.53 -7.31
N GLU A 470 -7.67 28.47 -8.26
CA GLU A 470 -7.51 29.90 -7.96
C GLU A 470 -8.53 30.33 -6.90
N PRO A 471 -8.10 31.03 -5.83
CA PRO A 471 -9.00 31.56 -4.82
C PRO A 471 -10.11 32.38 -5.47
N GLU A 472 -11.33 32.27 -4.94
CA GLU A 472 -12.53 32.97 -5.41
C GLU A 472 -13.03 32.59 -6.83
N SER A 473 -12.38 31.62 -7.49
CA SER A 473 -12.87 31.06 -8.76
C SER A 473 -14.26 30.40 -8.61
N PRO A 474 -15.06 30.32 -9.68
CA PRO A 474 -16.36 29.65 -9.62
C PRO A 474 -16.28 28.21 -9.10
N THR A 475 -15.23 27.48 -9.48
CA THR A 475 -14.97 26.12 -9.02
C THR A 475 -14.65 26.04 -7.54
N SER A 476 -13.71 26.87 -7.06
CA SER A 476 -13.34 26.92 -5.64
C SER A 476 -14.57 27.24 -4.77
N LYS A 477 -15.34 28.27 -5.14
CA LYS A 477 -16.58 28.67 -4.44
C LYS A 477 -17.64 27.59 -4.43
N LEU A 478 -17.81 26.87 -5.54
CA LEU A 478 -18.77 25.77 -5.63
C LEU A 478 -18.40 24.66 -4.65
N ILE A 479 -17.14 24.22 -4.65
CA ILE A 479 -16.69 23.13 -3.78
C ILE A 479 -16.79 23.53 -2.31
N ASP A 480 -16.37 24.74 -1.96
CA ASP A 480 -16.51 25.26 -0.59
C ASP A 480 -17.98 25.34 -0.18
N SER A 481 -18.86 25.84 -1.05
CA SER A 481 -20.30 25.89 -0.78
C SER A 481 -20.90 24.49 -0.54
N ILE A 482 -20.46 23.47 -1.28
CA ILE A 482 -20.88 22.08 -1.05
C ILE A 482 -20.39 21.62 0.34
N MET A 483 -19.12 21.84 0.68
CA MET A 483 -18.57 21.46 2.00
C MET A 483 -19.16 22.24 3.17
N ASP A 484 -19.66 23.44 2.93
CA ASP A 484 -20.30 24.28 3.94
C ASP A 484 -21.76 23.88 4.21
N THR A 485 -22.44 23.31 3.20
CA THR A 485 -23.89 23.08 3.26
C THR A 485 -24.30 21.61 3.25
N TYR A 486 -23.55 20.72 2.59
CA TYR A 486 -23.92 19.32 2.44
C TYR A 486 -23.68 18.55 3.74
N CYS A 487 -24.52 17.55 3.99
CA CYS A 487 -24.31 16.58 5.06
C CYS A 487 -23.53 15.37 4.56
N LEU A 488 -22.64 14.86 5.40
CA LEU A 488 -22.01 13.55 5.23
C LEU A 488 -22.93 12.48 5.82
N VAL A 489 -23.23 11.45 5.04
CA VAL A 489 -24.17 10.40 5.43
C VAL A 489 -23.53 9.04 5.18
N ASN A 490 -23.67 8.12 6.15
CA ASN A 490 -23.42 6.71 5.92
C ASN A 490 -24.68 5.88 6.16
N VAL A 491 -24.87 4.85 5.34
CA VAL A 491 -26.06 3.98 5.32
C VAL A 491 -25.61 2.52 5.24
N VAL A 492 -26.17 1.67 6.09
CA VAL A 492 -25.97 0.21 6.08
C VAL A 492 -27.32 -0.47 5.91
N HIS A 493 -27.41 -1.40 4.97
CA HIS A 493 -28.56 -2.29 4.86
C HIS A 493 -28.24 -3.63 5.56
N ASN A 494 -28.95 -3.92 6.66
CA ASN A 494 -28.62 -5.01 7.58
C ASN A 494 -29.03 -6.39 7.08
N ASP A 495 -29.97 -6.47 6.13
CA ASP A 495 -30.32 -7.72 5.45
C ASP A 495 -29.40 -7.90 4.23
N TYR A 496 -28.23 -8.51 4.48
CA TYR A 496 -27.20 -8.79 3.48
C TYR A 496 -27.63 -9.76 2.37
N LYS A 497 -28.80 -10.40 2.51
CA LYS A 497 -29.35 -11.30 1.49
C LYS A 497 -30.07 -10.55 0.35
N LYS A 498 -30.27 -9.24 0.50
CA LYS A 498 -30.91 -8.39 -0.50
C LYS A 498 -29.93 -7.36 -1.04
N PRO A 499 -29.10 -7.70 -2.03
CA PRO A 499 -27.99 -6.86 -2.48
C PRO A 499 -28.41 -5.50 -3.03
N ASP A 500 -29.57 -5.41 -3.69
CA ASP A 500 -30.05 -4.17 -4.31
C ASP A 500 -30.98 -3.32 -3.41
N ALA A 501 -31.36 -3.82 -2.24
CA ALA A 501 -32.37 -3.16 -1.40
C ALA A 501 -31.88 -1.80 -0.86
N ILE A 502 -30.58 -1.67 -0.60
CA ILE A 502 -29.98 -0.41 -0.14
C ILE A 502 -30.22 0.76 -1.10
N PHE A 503 -30.35 0.50 -2.41
CA PHE A 503 -30.44 1.55 -3.43
C PHE A 503 -31.88 2.07 -3.64
N GLN A 504 -32.90 1.30 -3.24
CA GLN A 504 -34.30 1.63 -3.53
C GLN A 504 -34.77 2.97 -2.93
N PRO A 505 -34.44 3.33 -1.68
CA PRO A 505 -34.79 4.64 -1.12
C PRO A 505 -34.21 5.81 -1.93
N PHE A 506 -32.98 5.65 -2.43
CA PHE A 506 -32.27 6.68 -3.18
C PHE A 506 -32.89 6.94 -4.54
N PHE A 507 -33.26 5.89 -5.28
CA PHE A 507 -33.90 6.05 -6.59
C PHE A 507 -35.28 6.71 -6.47
N LYS A 508 -36.03 6.43 -5.39
CA LYS A 508 -37.30 7.10 -5.12
C LYS A 508 -37.10 8.57 -4.78
N ALA A 509 -36.22 8.88 -3.82
CA ALA A 509 -35.92 10.25 -3.42
C ALA A 509 -35.36 11.09 -4.57
N GLY A 510 -34.46 10.53 -5.37
CA GLY A 510 -33.89 11.22 -6.53
C GLY A 510 -34.94 11.49 -7.63
N ALA A 511 -35.85 10.56 -7.88
CA ALA A 511 -36.96 10.78 -8.81
C ALA A 511 -37.94 11.87 -8.31
N GLU A 512 -38.27 11.87 -7.02
CA GLU A 512 -39.09 12.91 -6.39
C GLU A 512 -38.41 14.29 -6.45
N TYR A 513 -37.11 14.34 -6.20
CA TYR A 513 -36.32 15.56 -6.29
C TYR A 513 -36.26 16.10 -7.71
N ALA A 514 -35.98 15.23 -8.70
CA ALA A 514 -35.97 15.62 -10.11
C ALA A 514 -37.35 16.11 -10.58
N ALA A 515 -38.44 15.49 -10.13
CA ALA A 515 -39.78 15.95 -10.46
C ALA A 515 -40.10 17.33 -9.86
N LYS A 516 -39.60 17.62 -8.64
CA LYS A 516 -39.86 18.89 -7.94
C LYS A 516 -38.97 20.05 -8.43
N TYR A 517 -37.71 19.76 -8.76
CA TYR A 517 -36.70 20.79 -9.05
C TYR A 517 -36.13 20.73 -10.48
N GLY A 518 -36.43 19.69 -11.26
CA GLY A 518 -35.89 19.49 -12.61
C GLY A 518 -36.64 20.22 -13.73
N SER A 519 -37.81 20.82 -13.48
CA SER A 519 -38.59 21.59 -14.46
C SER A 519 -38.35 23.10 -14.34
N ALA A 520 -37.11 23.54 -14.59
CA ALA A 520 -36.81 24.95 -14.86
C ALA A 520 -36.25 25.07 -16.28
N SER A 521 -37.10 24.97 -17.30
CA SER A 521 -36.77 25.45 -18.64
C SER A 521 -36.81 26.98 -18.65
N PRO A 522 -35.86 27.69 -19.28
CA PRO A 522 -35.92 29.14 -19.39
C PRO A 522 -37.15 29.54 -20.22
N PRO A 523 -37.80 30.69 -19.91
CA PRO A 523 -38.95 31.15 -20.67
C PRO A 523 -38.53 31.39 -22.12
N ALA A 524 -39.30 30.82 -23.05
CA ALA A 524 -39.17 31.09 -24.47
C ALA A 524 -39.23 32.60 -24.71
N THR A 525 -38.13 33.17 -25.21
CA THR A 525 -38.10 34.53 -25.72
C THR A 525 -38.98 34.57 -26.96
N ASN A 526 -40.21 35.07 -26.79
CA ASN A 526 -41.05 35.46 -27.92
C ASN A 526 -40.31 36.55 -28.71
N GLY A 527 -39.85 36.19 -29.91
CA GLY A 527 -39.31 37.13 -30.87
C GLY A 527 -40.40 38.12 -31.30
N THR A 528 -40.21 39.39 -30.99
CA THR A 528 -40.89 40.48 -31.67
C THR A 528 -40.09 40.87 -32.91
N ASN A 529 -40.62 40.49 -34.08
CA ASN A 529 -40.29 41.05 -35.37
C ASN A 529 -40.49 42.58 -35.34
N GLY A 530 -39.48 43.32 -35.80
CA GLY A 530 -39.57 44.75 -36.09
C GLY A 530 -38.69 45.09 -37.29
N HIS A 531 -39.23 44.94 -38.50
CA HIS A 531 -38.66 45.50 -39.72
C HIS A 531 -39.02 46.99 -39.83
N ALA A 532 -38.09 47.73 -40.44
CA ALA A 532 -38.26 48.81 -41.42
C ALA A 532 -37.78 50.22 -41.00
N ASN A 533 -36.85 50.67 -41.85
CA ASN A 533 -36.29 52.01 -42.13
C ASN A 533 -35.18 52.54 -41.23
#